data_AF-A0A932FY20-F1
#
_entry.id   AF-A0A932FY20-F1
#
_cell.length_a   1.000
_cell.length_b   1.000
_cell.length_c   1.000
_cell.angle_alpha   90.00
_cell.angle_beta   90.00
_cell.angle_gamma   90.00
#
_symmetry.space_group_name_H-M   'P 1'
#
loop_
_entity.id
_entity.type
_entity.pdbx_description
1 polymer ?
#
loop_
_entity_poly.entity_id
_entity_poly.type
_entity_poly.pdbx_seq_one_letter_code
_entity_poly.pdbx_strand_id
1 'polypeptide(L)'
;MRVFVLLFLLSSSEGAALALPRFAARNAGECIQCHVNPTGGGMRNEYGRNVFEQAILPWSTSADPGSWMAPRSLSGDPAADDGVRAPFGGEVTDWLAVGGDLRAAYIYIRPDRGLEPGADPEVTSSFFLMQADLYHAATLNPWVSLVLDVGIYSGFEAWGLLRFFREPGDLDLMLKVGHFMPAFGIREVEHQLFTREGIGLGAQDRDTGLELTTFAGPVTLNLSVLNGTLGDTAFDVNGSERRTFEKAVAARLAARAQIGWLRGQLGLSLYWNDGYSQPNPLFGGRLPAASVGEASRGVTEVRKGAFLTLNLGRLTYLGDLALVDDDFASDQLDDIGGYASYQELSFVLRQGLELVGTFEFMEPDLEILDDSSTRAAVVVEFFPWPLTELRAMVRRRWNDDSPTGGTTDLVLFLHLFM
;
A
#
# COMPACT_ATOMS: atom_id res chain seq x y z
N MET A 1 -4.08 -39.76 20.29
CA MET A 1 -5.19 -38.80 20.48
C MET A 1 -4.58 -37.48 20.92
N ARG A 2 -4.55 -36.49 20.00
CA ARG A 2 -4.39 -35.03 20.20
C ARG A 2 -2.98 -34.61 20.69
N VAL A 3 -2.03 -34.18 19.84
CA VAL A 3 -1.96 -32.92 19.05
C VAL A 3 -2.43 -31.74 19.89
N PHE A 4 -1.49 -30.90 20.36
CA PHE A 4 -1.59 -29.46 20.61
C PHE A 4 -0.34 -29.02 21.40
N VAL A 5 0.58 -28.31 20.74
CA VAL A 5 1.39 -27.15 21.20
C VAL A 5 2.42 -26.92 20.10
N LEU A 6 1.99 -26.26 19.03
CA LEU A 6 2.83 -25.66 17.99
C LEU A 6 1.95 -24.58 17.38
N LEU A 7 1.83 -23.47 18.09
CA LEU A 7 0.91 -22.39 17.78
C LEU A 7 1.56 -21.10 18.26
N PHE A 8 2.64 -20.69 17.58
CA PHE A 8 3.18 -19.33 17.70
C PHE A 8 4.10 -18.87 16.53
N LEU A 9 4.06 -19.50 15.34
CA LEU A 9 4.99 -19.14 14.26
C LEU A 9 4.39 -19.12 12.84
N LEU A 10 3.08 -18.91 12.70
CA LEU A 10 2.45 -18.75 11.39
C LEU A 10 1.45 -17.59 11.44
N SER A 11 1.98 -16.36 11.45
CA SER A 11 1.25 -15.17 11.04
C SER A 11 1.03 -15.27 9.53
N SER A 12 -0.16 -15.69 9.13
CA SER A 12 -0.61 -15.77 7.74
C SER A 12 -0.62 -14.38 7.11
N SER A 13 0.29 -14.16 6.17
CA SER A 13 0.42 -12.94 5.37
C SER A 13 -0.58 -12.97 4.20
N GLU A 14 -1.51 -12.01 4.16
CA GLU A 14 -2.60 -11.95 3.19
C GLU A 14 -2.81 -10.50 2.70
N GLY A 15 -2.82 -10.23 1.38
CA GLY A 15 -2.85 -8.85 0.85
C GLY A 15 -3.54 -8.65 -0.52
N ALA A 16 -4.08 -7.43 -0.72
CA ALA A 16 -4.79 -6.91 -1.92
C ALA A 16 -4.02 -5.83 -2.68
N ALA A 17 -4.36 -5.76 -3.97
CA ALA A 17 -4.48 -4.64 -4.92
C ALA A 17 -3.60 -3.40 -4.78
N LEU A 18 -2.84 -3.13 -5.83
CA LEU A 18 -1.51 -2.55 -5.73
C LEU A 18 -1.32 -1.26 -6.56
N ALA A 19 -0.68 -0.25 -5.96
CA ALA A 19 -0.24 0.97 -6.63
C ALA A 19 1.24 1.22 -6.32
N LEU A 20 2.05 1.53 -7.35
CA LEU A 20 3.45 1.93 -7.20
C LEU A 20 3.53 3.47 -7.27
N PRO A 21 3.50 4.17 -6.13
CA PRO A 21 3.33 5.63 -6.06
C PRO A 21 4.50 6.39 -6.68
N ARG A 22 5.68 5.76 -6.82
CA ARG A 22 6.81 6.34 -7.58
C ARG A 22 6.45 6.67 -9.03
N PHE A 23 5.51 5.95 -9.64
CA PHE A 23 5.04 6.23 -10.99
C PHE A 23 4.20 7.51 -11.06
N ALA A 24 3.34 7.73 -10.07
CA ALA A 24 2.62 9.00 -9.93
C ALA A 24 3.59 10.15 -9.69
N ALA A 25 4.59 9.96 -8.82
CA ALA A 25 5.62 10.95 -8.53
C ALA A 25 6.42 11.39 -9.78
N ARG A 26 6.75 10.44 -10.68
CA ARG A 26 7.41 10.73 -11.97
C ARG A 26 6.60 11.67 -12.85
N ASN A 27 5.28 11.53 -12.85
CA ASN A 27 4.37 12.32 -13.66
C ASN A 27 3.90 13.61 -12.98
N ALA A 28 4.33 13.90 -11.74
CA ALA A 28 3.72 14.91 -10.87
C ALA A 28 2.18 14.73 -10.74
N GLY A 29 1.73 13.48 -10.91
CA GLY A 29 0.33 13.09 -10.94
C GLY A 29 -0.20 12.72 -9.57
N GLU A 30 -1.52 12.73 -9.44
CA GLU A 30 -2.22 12.12 -8.30
C GLU A 30 -2.65 10.71 -8.69
N CYS A 31 -2.97 9.90 -7.69
CA CYS A 31 -3.37 8.51 -7.90
C CYS A 31 -4.57 8.38 -8.87
N ILE A 32 -5.51 9.34 -8.82
CA ILE A 32 -6.68 9.40 -9.70
C ILE A 32 -6.33 9.51 -11.20
N GLN A 33 -5.11 9.89 -11.55
CA GLN A 33 -4.66 9.92 -12.94
C GLN A 33 -4.67 8.51 -13.53
N CYS A 34 -4.30 7.50 -12.75
CA CYS A 34 -4.23 6.10 -13.19
C CYS A 34 -5.35 5.23 -12.63
N HIS A 35 -5.93 5.59 -11.47
CA HIS A 35 -6.95 4.81 -10.77
C HIS A 35 -8.34 5.43 -10.85
N VAL A 36 -9.36 4.59 -10.71
CA VAL A 36 -10.74 5.04 -10.47
C VAL A 36 -10.87 5.61 -9.05
N ASN A 37 -10.19 5.00 -8.07
CA ASN A 37 -10.12 5.49 -6.69
C ASN A 37 -9.30 6.79 -6.62
N PRO A 38 -9.85 7.91 -6.12
CA PRO A 38 -9.11 9.16 -5.98
C PRO A 38 -7.84 9.05 -5.13
N THR A 39 -7.84 8.15 -4.16
CA THR A 39 -6.71 7.88 -3.26
C THR A 39 -5.83 6.71 -3.71
N GLY A 40 -6.08 6.15 -4.89
CA GLY A 40 -5.29 5.10 -5.52
C GLY A 40 -5.63 3.68 -5.10
N GLY A 41 -4.98 2.71 -5.76
CA GLY A 41 -5.24 1.28 -5.57
C GLY A 41 -6.48 0.79 -6.34
N GLY A 42 -6.62 -0.53 -6.41
CA GLY A 42 -7.71 -1.22 -7.11
C GLY A 42 -7.80 -0.84 -8.59
N MET A 43 -9.03 -0.84 -9.10
CA MET A 43 -9.32 -0.66 -10.53
C MET A 43 -8.67 0.58 -11.13
N ARG A 44 -7.90 0.37 -12.21
CA ARG A 44 -7.31 1.45 -13.01
C ARG A 44 -8.35 2.06 -13.92
N ASN A 45 -8.16 3.32 -14.32
CA ASN A 45 -9.02 3.99 -15.30
C ASN A 45 -8.49 3.75 -16.74
N GLU A 46 -9.15 4.32 -17.75
CA GLU A 46 -8.75 4.14 -19.16
C GLU A 46 -7.29 4.56 -19.42
N TYR A 47 -6.83 5.67 -18.83
CA TYR A 47 -5.44 6.12 -18.97
C TYR A 47 -4.46 5.13 -18.32
N GLY A 48 -4.77 4.66 -17.11
CA GLY A 48 -3.97 3.65 -16.41
C GLY A 48 -3.79 2.40 -17.26
N ARG A 49 -4.89 1.80 -17.72
CA ARG A 49 -4.89 0.52 -18.44
C ARG A 49 -4.37 0.61 -19.86
N ASN A 50 -4.79 1.62 -20.63
CA ASN A 50 -4.53 1.66 -22.08
C ASN A 50 -3.28 2.45 -22.45
N VAL A 51 -2.82 3.35 -21.58
CA VAL A 51 -1.64 4.19 -21.87
C VAL A 51 -0.50 3.85 -20.94
N PHE A 52 -0.70 3.93 -19.63
CA PHE A 52 0.40 3.79 -18.69
C PHE A 52 0.97 2.37 -18.72
N GLU A 53 0.11 1.37 -18.55
CA GLU A 53 0.52 -0.03 -18.46
C GLU A 53 0.96 -0.65 -19.78
N GLN A 54 0.29 -0.27 -20.87
CA GLN A 54 0.54 -0.88 -22.18
C GLN A 54 1.59 -0.14 -22.99
N ALA A 55 1.75 1.17 -22.79
CA ALA A 55 2.63 1.99 -23.62
C ALA A 55 3.82 2.60 -22.89
N ILE A 56 3.70 2.94 -21.60
CA ILE A 56 4.76 3.63 -20.86
C ILE A 56 5.65 2.64 -20.09
N LEU A 57 5.06 1.70 -19.35
CA LEU A 57 5.82 0.75 -18.51
C LEU A 57 6.69 -0.24 -19.30
N PRO A 58 6.24 -0.86 -20.41
CA PRO A 58 6.97 -1.97 -21.00
C PRO A 58 8.33 -1.58 -21.55
N TRP A 59 9.23 -2.55 -21.58
CA TRP A 59 10.56 -2.42 -22.12
C TRP A 59 10.54 -1.91 -23.56
N SER A 60 11.36 -0.91 -23.82
CA SER A 60 11.51 -0.32 -25.15
C SER A 60 12.91 -0.58 -25.71
N THR A 61 12.96 -1.05 -26.96
CA THR A 61 14.19 -1.19 -27.73
C THR A 61 14.71 0.14 -28.27
N SER A 62 13.98 1.25 -28.08
CA SER A 62 14.42 2.59 -28.43
C SER A 62 15.81 2.88 -27.89
N ALA A 63 16.67 3.43 -28.75
CA ALA A 63 18.00 3.87 -28.40
C ALA A 63 18.02 5.32 -27.86
N ASP A 64 16.89 6.03 -27.90
CA ASP A 64 16.78 7.39 -27.40
C ASP A 64 16.82 7.41 -25.86
N PRO A 65 17.85 8.01 -25.24
CA PRO A 65 17.93 8.14 -23.79
C PRO A 65 16.78 8.98 -23.19
N GLY A 66 16.11 9.81 -24.00
CA GLY A 66 14.95 10.61 -23.60
C GLY A 66 13.64 9.81 -23.48
N SER A 67 13.56 8.60 -24.05
CA SER A 67 12.31 7.85 -24.16
C SER A 67 11.91 7.07 -22.90
N TRP A 68 12.59 7.26 -21.77
CA TRP A 68 12.40 6.47 -20.54
C TRP A 68 11.01 6.60 -19.88
N MET A 69 10.18 7.57 -20.32
CA MET A 69 8.73 7.66 -20.03
C MET A 69 7.89 7.93 -21.30
N ALA A 70 8.43 7.70 -22.48
CA ALA A 70 7.69 7.95 -23.72
C ALA A 70 6.73 6.79 -24.00
N PRO A 71 5.45 7.06 -24.30
CA PRO A 71 4.54 6.01 -24.76
C PRO A 71 5.10 5.35 -26.03
N ARG A 72 5.21 4.03 -26.06
CA ARG A 72 5.52 3.30 -27.31
C ARG A 72 4.34 3.38 -28.27
N SER A 73 4.62 3.33 -29.57
CA SER A 73 3.53 3.21 -30.56
C SER A 73 2.94 1.81 -30.46
N LEU A 74 1.64 1.72 -30.12
CA LEU A 74 0.87 0.46 -30.16
C LEU A 74 0.29 0.20 -31.55
N SER A 75 0.59 1.05 -32.55
CA SER A 75 0.16 0.83 -33.93
C SER A 75 0.84 -0.43 -34.47
N GLY A 76 0.07 -1.39 -34.97
CA GLY A 76 0.57 -2.59 -35.64
C GLY A 76 1.25 -2.30 -36.98
N ASP A 77 2.24 -1.40 -36.99
CA ASP A 77 3.18 -1.22 -38.08
C ASP A 77 4.07 -2.48 -38.13
N PRO A 78 3.99 -3.29 -39.21
CA PRO A 78 4.77 -4.51 -39.33
C PRO A 78 6.30 -4.27 -39.33
N ALA A 79 6.75 -3.02 -39.51
CA ALA A 79 8.16 -2.66 -39.46
C ALA A 79 8.68 -2.33 -38.04
N ALA A 80 7.79 -2.15 -37.07
CA ALA A 80 8.10 -1.93 -35.65
C ALA A 80 7.72 -3.13 -34.76
N ASP A 81 7.39 -4.26 -35.39
CA ASP A 81 6.78 -5.44 -34.78
C ASP A 81 7.73 -6.13 -33.78
N ASP A 82 7.59 -5.77 -32.51
CA ASP A 82 8.03 -6.59 -31.38
C ASP A 82 7.07 -7.78 -31.13
N GLY A 83 6.08 -8.00 -32.00
CA GLY A 83 5.13 -9.11 -31.96
C GLY A 83 3.97 -8.92 -30.99
N VAL A 84 3.87 -7.76 -30.30
CA VAL A 84 2.92 -7.57 -29.21
C VAL A 84 1.69 -6.81 -29.72
N ARG A 85 0.61 -7.54 -30.04
CA ARG A 85 -0.73 -6.94 -30.18
C ARG A 85 -1.10 -6.20 -28.89
N ALA A 86 -1.76 -5.05 -29.01
CA ALA A 86 -2.34 -4.36 -27.84
C ALA A 86 -3.22 -5.34 -27.06
N PRO A 87 -2.89 -5.65 -25.79
CA PRO A 87 -3.69 -6.57 -24.98
C PRO A 87 -5.08 -5.98 -24.71
N PHE A 88 -5.98 -6.84 -24.21
CA PHE A 88 -7.31 -6.40 -23.81
C PHE A 88 -7.21 -5.30 -22.75
N GLY A 89 -7.88 -4.16 -22.98
CA GLY A 89 -7.83 -2.96 -22.13
C GLY A 89 -8.76 -2.99 -20.92
N GLY A 90 -9.52 -4.07 -20.73
CA GLY A 90 -10.46 -4.22 -19.62
C GLY A 90 -11.87 -3.70 -19.90
N GLU A 91 -12.11 -2.94 -20.97
CA GLU A 91 -13.45 -2.44 -21.31
C GLU A 91 -14.35 -3.58 -21.79
N VAL A 92 -15.46 -3.81 -21.08
CA VAL A 92 -16.50 -4.77 -21.49
C VAL A 92 -17.62 -4.04 -22.24
N THR A 93 -17.98 -2.86 -21.76
CA THR A 93 -18.92 -1.92 -22.39
C THR A 93 -18.47 -0.49 -22.13
N ASP A 94 -19.17 0.50 -22.72
CA ASP A 94 -18.90 1.92 -22.47
C ASP A 94 -19.09 2.35 -20.99
N TRP A 95 -19.78 1.54 -20.19
CA TRP A 95 -20.08 1.82 -18.79
C TRP A 95 -19.49 0.80 -17.81
N LEU A 96 -18.91 -0.30 -18.27
CA LEU A 96 -18.35 -1.36 -17.44
C LEU A 96 -16.94 -1.73 -17.90
N ALA A 97 -15.99 -1.65 -16.96
CA ALA A 97 -14.64 -2.16 -17.12
C ALA A 97 -14.33 -3.21 -16.06
N VAL A 98 -13.49 -4.17 -16.42
CA VAL A 98 -12.93 -5.19 -15.53
C VAL A 98 -11.41 -5.17 -15.61
N GLY A 99 -10.77 -5.48 -14.49
CA GLY A 99 -9.33 -5.61 -14.37
C GLY A 99 -8.99 -6.79 -13.46
N GLY A 100 -7.71 -7.08 -13.29
CA GLY A 100 -7.29 -8.08 -12.33
C GLY A 100 -5.80 -8.15 -12.17
N ASP A 101 -5.37 -8.56 -10.99
CA ASP A 101 -3.97 -8.73 -10.64
C ASP A 101 -3.74 -10.17 -10.16
N LEU A 102 -2.68 -10.79 -10.67
CA LEU A 102 -2.19 -12.09 -10.23
C LEU A 102 -0.72 -11.97 -9.89
N ARG A 103 -0.36 -12.26 -8.65
CA ARG A 103 1.02 -12.22 -8.18
C ARG A 103 1.42 -13.54 -7.55
N ALA A 104 2.49 -14.12 -8.07
CA ALA A 104 3.16 -15.26 -7.47
C ALA A 104 4.57 -14.87 -7.07
N ALA A 105 5.05 -15.41 -5.96
CA ALA A 105 6.41 -15.17 -5.50
C ALA A 105 7.12 -16.46 -5.11
N TYR A 106 8.43 -16.47 -5.35
CA TYR A 106 9.38 -17.35 -4.71
C TYR A 106 10.07 -16.58 -3.58
N ILE A 107 10.11 -17.16 -2.39
CA ILE A 107 10.86 -16.64 -1.25
C ILE A 107 11.94 -17.62 -0.83
N TYR A 108 13.10 -17.08 -0.51
CA TYR A 108 14.16 -17.73 0.24
C TYR A 108 14.51 -16.82 1.43
N ILE A 109 14.24 -17.28 2.65
CA ILE A 109 14.48 -16.52 3.87
C ILE A 109 15.43 -17.33 4.74
N ARG A 110 16.56 -16.72 5.11
CA ARG A 110 17.55 -17.32 5.99
C ARG A 110 17.78 -16.45 7.22
N PRO A 111 17.40 -16.90 8.41
CA PRO A 111 17.78 -16.26 9.66
C PRO A 111 19.28 -16.37 9.93
N ASP A 112 19.81 -15.46 10.74
CA ASP A 112 21.22 -15.46 11.16
C ASP A 112 21.56 -16.65 12.06
N ARG A 113 20.61 -17.08 12.89
CA ARG A 113 20.79 -18.12 13.91
C ARG A 113 19.57 -19.06 13.96
N GLY A 114 19.78 -20.29 14.45
CA GLY A 114 18.68 -21.18 14.83
C GLY A 114 17.92 -20.68 16.06
N LEU A 115 16.69 -21.17 16.25
CA LEU A 115 15.83 -20.80 17.39
C LEU A 115 16.42 -21.22 18.74
N GLU A 116 17.17 -22.32 18.76
CA GLU A 116 17.84 -22.83 19.96
C GLU A 116 19.37 -22.62 19.86
N PRO A 117 20.07 -22.40 20.99
CA PRO A 117 21.52 -22.28 20.99
C PRO A 117 22.20 -23.49 20.35
N GLY A 118 22.95 -23.24 19.26
CA GLY A 118 23.67 -24.28 18.51
C GLY A 118 22.83 -25.05 17.50
N ALA A 119 21.54 -24.73 17.33
CA ALA A 119 20.73 -25.24 16.23
C ALA A 119 21.07 -24.53 14.91
N ASP A 120 20.93 -25.25 13.81
CA ASP A 120 21.04 -24.68 12.48
C ASP A 120 19.87 -23.71 12.19
N PRO A 121 20.10 -22.63 11.43
CA PRO A 121 19.03 -21.71 11.06
C PRO A 121 18.01 -22.42 10.18
N GLU A 122 16.73 -22.29 10.53
CA GLU A 122 15.62 -22.82 9.74
C GLU A 122 15.40 -21.94 8.51
N VAL A 123 15.63 -22.51 7.32
CA VAL A 123 15.52 -21.79 6.05
C VAL A 123 14.13 -22.03 5.45
N THR A 124 13.44 -20.94 5.12
CA THR A 124 12.19 -21.00 4.36
C THR A 124 12.50 -20.87 2.88
N SER A 125 12.09 -21.84 2.06
CA SER A 125 12.17 -21.79 0.60
C SER A 125 10.85 -22.25 0.00
N SER A 126 10.06 -21.32 -0.54
CA SER A 126 8.69 -21.63 -0.96
C SER A 126 8.23 -20.81 -2.16
N PHE A 127 7.31 -21.38 -2.94
CA PHE A 127 6.49 -20.65 -3.88
C PHE A 127 5.10 -20.47 -3.28
N PHE A 128 4.52 -19.29 -3.44
CA PHE A 128 3.15 -19.05 -3.03
C PHE A 128 2.47 -18.03 -3.96
N LEU A 129 1.15 -18.17 -4.08
CA LEU A 129 0.32 -17.17 -4.71
C LEU A 129 0.11 -16.07 -3.67
N MET A 130 0.66 -14.89 -3.93
CA MET A 130 0.57 -13.73 -3.05
C MET A 130 -0.76 -13.01 -3.21
N GLN A 131 -1.27 -12.94 -4.44
CA GLN A 131 -2.44 -12.13 -4.77
C GLN A 131 -3.16 -12.71 -5.99
N ALA A 132 -4.47 -12.59 -5.99
CA ALA A 132 -5.35 -12.93 -7.09
C ALA A 132 -6.65 -12.14 -6.94
N ASP A 133 -6.71 -11.02 -7.64
CA ASP A 133 -7.75 -10.01 -7.46
C ASP A 133 -8.50 -9.76 -8.77
N LEU A 134 -9.79 -9.45 -8.65
CA LEU A 134 -10.68 -9.15 -9.75
C LEU A 134 -11.38 -7.82 -9.50
N TYR A 135 -11.14 -6.88 -10.41
CA TYR A 135 -11.61 -5.51 -10.32
C TYR A 135 -12.81 -5.29 -11.25
N HIS A 136 -13.80 -4.53 -10.78
CA HIS A 136 -14.95 -4.11 -11.56
C HIS A 136 -15.19 -2.62 -11.30
N ALA A 137 -15.32 -1.83 -12.36
CA ALA A 137 -15.75 -0.45 -12.28
C ALA A 137 -16.90 -0.21 -13.24
N ALA A 138 -18.03 0.27 -12.70
CA ALA A 138 -19.21 0.63 -13.46
C ALA A 138 -19.46 2.15 -13.37
N THR A 139 -19.43 2.85 -14.50
CA THR A 139 -19.81 4.27 -14.59
C THR A 139 -21.28 4.36 -15.00
N LEU A 140 -22.17 4.51 -14.02
CA LEU A 140 -23.62 4.49 -14.26
C LEU A 140 -24.08 5.73 -15.04
N ASN A 141 -23.47 6.88 -14.76
CA ASN A 141 -23.66 8.16 -15.44
C ASN A 141 -22.47 9.08 -15.10
N PRO A 142 -22.38 10.32 -15.65
CA PRO A 142 -21.24 11.21 -15.41
C PRO A 142 -20.97 11.57 -13.93
N TRP A 143 -21.92 11.33 -13.04
CA TRP A 143 -21.85 11.72 -11.62
C TRP A 143 -21.62 10.53 -10.69
N VAL A 144 -21.92 9.30 -11.13
CA VAL A 144 -21.98 8.14 -10.25
C VAL A 144 -21.19 6.98 -10.86
N SER A 145 -20.20 6.51 -10.12
CA SER A 145 -19.47 5.27 -10.40
C SER A 145 -19.61 4.29 -9.24
N LEU A 146 -19.59 3.00 -9.52
CA LEU A 146 -19.52 1.92 -8.54
C LEU A 146 -18.25 1.11 -8.78
N VAL A 147 -17.57 0.73 -7.71
CA VAL A 147 -16.38 -0.12 -7.77
C VAL A 147 -16.57 -1.31 -6.85
N LEU A 148 -16.18 -2.48 -7.36
CA LEU A 148 -16.08 -3.73 -6.61
C LEU A 148 -14.73 -4.37 -6.94
N ASP A 149 -13.89 -4.47 -5.91
CA ASP A 149 -12.61 -5.17 -5.92
C ASP A 149 -12.77 -6.42 -5.04
N VAL A 150 -12.47 -7.60 -5.57
CA VAL A 150 -12.52 -8.85 -4.81
C VAL A 150 -11.19 -9.57 -4.98
N GLY A 151 -10.47 -9.75 -3.88
CA GLY A 151 -9.24 -10.53 -3.83
C GLY A 151 -9.40 -11.81 -3.03
N ILE A 152 -8.77 -12.89 -3.52
CA ILE A 152 -8.87 -14.22 -2.90
C ILE A 152 -8.29 -14.23 -1.47
N TYR A 153 -7.22 -13.47 -1.23
CA TYR A 153 -6.56 -13.38 0.08
C TYR A 153 -6.88 -12.10 0.82
N SER A 154 -7.36 -11.09 0.12
CA SER A 154 -7.38 -9.76 0.68
C SER A 154 -8.70 -9.29 1.25
N GLY A 155 -9.79 -10.02 0.98
CA GLY A 155 -11.15 -9.50 1.15
C GLY A 155 -11.62 -8.71 -0.06
N PHE A 156 -12.47 -7.71 0.15
CA PHE A 156 -13.04 -6.88 -0.91
C PHE A 156 -13.03 -5.38 -0.60
N GLU A 157 -12.97 -4.51 -1.63
CA GLU A 157 -13.45 -3.12 -1.53
C GLU A 157 -14.76 -2.99 -2.31
N ALA A 158 -15.74 -2.29 -1.75
CA ALA A 158 -17.01 -2.02 -2.41
C ALA A 158 -17.52 -0.63 -2.06
N TRP A 159 -17.52 0.26 -3.05
CA TRP A 159 -17.90 1.66 -2.81
C TRP A 159 -18.50 2.33 -4.05
N GLY A 160 -19.31 3.34 -3.80
CA GLY A 160 -19.81 4.28 -4.80
C GLY A 160 -19.06 5.60 -4.73
N LEU A 161 -18.85 6.22 -5.89
CA LEU A 161 -18.22 7.52 -6.03
C LEU A 161 -19.19 8.50 -6.66
N LEU A 162 -19.46 9.58 -5.95
CA LEU A 162 -20.23 10.73 -6.42
C LEU A 162 -19.26 11.84 -6.81
N ARG A 163 -19.30 12.31 -8.05
CA ARG A 163 -18.58 13.49 -8.52
C ARG A 163 -19.53 14.68 -8.53
N PHE A 164 -19.09 15.83 -8.03
CA PHE A 164 -19.92 17.05 -8.00
C PHE A 164 -19.71 17.93 -9.24
N PHE A 165 -18.64 17.72 -9.99
CA PHE A 165 -18.36 18.40 -11.25
C PHE A 165 -18.29 17.39 -12.39
N ARG A 166 -18.81 17.80 -13.56
CA ARG A 166 -18.86 16.93 -14.75
C ARG A 166 -17.48 16.76 -15.39
N GLU A 167 -16.70 17.83 -15.40
CA GLU A 167 -15.37 17.88 -16.00
C GLU A 167 -14.38 18.35 -14.94
N PRO A 168 -13.17 17.76 -14.88
CA PRO A 168 -12.13 18.21 -13.96
C PRO A 168 -11.78 19.67 -14.22
N GLY A 169 -11.69 20.46 -13.15
CA GLY A 169 -11.27 21.85 -13.18
C GLY A 169 -10.23 22.17 -12.11
N ASP A 170 -10.02 23.45 -11.83
CA ASP A 170 -9.13 23.89 -10.74
C ASP A 170 -9.63 23.46 -9.35
N LEU A 171 -10.92 23.17 -9.23
CA LEU A 171 -11.55 22.55 -8.08
C LEU A 171 -12.36 21.34 -8.56
N ASP A 172 -12.00 20.15 -8.08
CA ASP A 172 -12.80 18.94 -8.24
C ASP A 172 -13.17 18.39 -6.85
N LEU A 173 -14.40 17.92 -6.70
CA LEU A 173 -14.95 17.44 -5.43
C LEU A 173 -15.65 16.11 -5.66
N MET A 174 -15.31 15.13 -4.81
CA MET A 174 -15.85 13.78 -4.87
C MET A 174 -16.20 13.26 -3.48
N LEU A 175 -17.29 12.51 -3.40
CA LEU A 175 -17.69 11.79 -2.20
C LEU A 175 -17.69 10.28 -2.50
N LYS A 176 -16.82 9.55 -1.82
CA LYS A 176 -16.75 8.09 -1.84
C LYS A 176 -17.53 7.53 -0.64
N VAL A 177 -18.37 6.53 -0.87
CA VAL A 177 -19.25 5.93 0.15
C VAL A 177 -19.17 4.41 0.04
N GLY A 178 -18.84 3.73 1.12
CA GLY A 178 -18.78 2.26 1.15
C GLY A 178 -17.61 1.75 1.97
N HIS A 179 -17.11 0.58 1.61
CA HIS A 179 -16.03 -0.13 2.27
C HIS A 179 -14.72 0.03 1.48
N PHE A 180 -13.74 0.73 2.06
CA PHE A 180 -12.51 1.13 1.40
C PHE A 180 -11.37 1.36 2.40
N MET A 181 -10.14 1.31 1.90
CA MET A 181 -8.95 1.68 2.67
C MET A 181 -8.86 3.21 2.88
N PRO A 182 -8.69 3.70 4.12
CA PRO A 182 -8.55 5.12 4.40
C PRO A 182 -7.30 5.76 3.78
N ALA A 183 -7.39 7.06 3.52
CA ALA A 183 -6.27 7.84 3.00
C ALA A 183 -5.28 8.20 4.12
N PHE A 184 -4.08 7.62 4.08
CA PHE A 184 -2.99 7.93 5.01
C PHE A 184 -1.63 7.69 4.36
N GLY A 185 -0.68 8.60 4.59
CA GLY A 185 0.70 8.47 4.11
C GLY A 185 0.82 8.32 2.59
N ILE A 186 1.80 7.54 2.16
CA ILE A 186 1.93 7.07 0.78
C ILE A 186 1.28 5.69 0.66
N ARG A 187 0.38 5.52 -0.32
CA ARG A 187 -0.28 4.23 -0.59
C ARG A 187 0.64 3.28 -1.36
N GLU A 188 1.67 2.81 -0.68
CA GLU A 188 2.66 1.88 -1.23
C GLU A 188 2.15 0.41 -1.20
N VAL A 189 2.73 -0.39 -2.09
CA VAL A 189 2.42 -1.75 -2.49
C VAL A 189 3.08 -2.86 -1.67
N GLU A 190 4.25 -2.58 -1.10
CA GLU A 190 5.02 -3.63 -0.43
C GLU A 190 4.26 -4.10 0.82
N HIS A 191 4.01 -5.41 0.89
CA HIS A 191 3.03 -5.98 1.80
C HIS A 191 3.47 -5.86 3.24
N GLN A 192 4.79 -5.79 3.47
CA GLN A 192 5.36 -5.79 4.80
C GLN A 192 5.83 -4.44 5.30
N LEU A 193 5.47 -3.33 4.65
CA LEU A 193 6.00 -2.02 5.02
C LEU A 193 5.64 -1.60 6.44
N PHE A 194 6.63 -1.11 7.17
CA PHE A 194 6.42 -0.70 8.56
C PHE A 194 5.47 0.48 8.69
N THR A 195 5.47 1.43 7.75
CA THR A 195 4.51 2.57 7.72
C THR A 195 3.12 2.20 7.21
N ARG A 196 2.87 0.92 6.90
CA ARG A 196 1.59 0.43 6.35
C ARG A 196 1.07 -0.73 7.19
N GLU A 197 1.44 -1.97 6.86
CA GLU A 197 1.08 -3.16 7.63
C GLU A 197 1.52 -3.03 9.09
N GLY A 198 2.73 -2.49 9.32
CA GLY A 198 3.27 -2.33 10.67
C GLY A 198 2.46 -1.43 11.61
N ILE A 199 1.60 -0.56 11.07
CA ILE A 199 0.73 0.33 11.88
C ILE A 199 -0.76 0.01 11.71
N GLY A 200 -1.11 -1.14 11.14
CA GLY A 200 -2.50 -1.52 10.85
C GLY A 200 -3.15 -0.66 9.77
N LEU A 201 -2.40 -0.32 8.72
CA LEU A 201 -2.89 0.26 7.44
C LEU A 201 -2.36 -0.53 6.24
N GLY A 202 -2.20 -1.84 6.43
CA GLY A 202 -1.88 -2.83 5.42
C GLY A 202 -3.03 -3.02 4.43
N ALA A 203 -2.98 -4.05 3.60
CA ALA A 203 -3.92 -4.19 2.48
C ALA A 203 -5.35 -4.64 2.89
N GLN A 204 -5.50 -5.24 4.07
CA GLN A 204 -6.79 -5.69 4.60
C GLN A 204 -7.48 -4.67 5.51
N ASP A 205 -6.77 -3.61 5.91
CA ASP A 205 -7.23 -2.58 6.86
C ASP A 205 -8.21 -1.58 6.22
N ARG A 206 -9.30 -2.09 5.65
CA ARG A 206 -10.40 -1.32 5.08
C ARG A 206 -11.42 -0.99 6.14
N ASP A 207 -12.20 0.04 5.91
CA ASP A 207 -13.28 0.43 6.80
C ASP A 207 -14.48 0.91 6.01
N THR A 208 -15.66 0.86 6.61
CA THR A 208 -16.90 1.33 6.03
C THR A 208 -17.19 2.76 6.47
N GLY A 209 -17.39 3.65 5.50
CA GLY A 209 -17.72 5.03 5.81
C GLY A 209 -17.87 5.93 4.59
N LEU A 210 -17.51 7.20 4.80
CA LEU A 210 -17.58 8.28 3.82
C LEU A 210 -16.20 8.92 3.69
N GLU A 211 -15.75 9.21 2.48
CA GLU A 211 -14.53 9.97 2.20
C GLU A 211 -14.83 11.09 1.21
N LEU A 212 -14.60 12.33 1.64
CA LEU A 212 -14.60 13.51 0.78
C LEU A 212 -13.18 13.72 0.25
N THR A 213 -13.04 13.75 -1.07
CA THR A 213 -11.78 14.09 -1.74
C THR A 213 -11.96 15.38 -2.53
N THR A 214 -11.05 16.33 -2.35
CA THR A 214 -10.99 17.56 -3.13
C THR A 214 -9.61 17.77 -3.74
N PHE A 215 -9.59 18.15 -5.02
CA PHE A 215 -8.41 18.58 -5.74
C PHE A 215 -8.56 20.07 -6.03
N ALA A 216 -7.78 20.90 -5.34
CA ALA A 216 -7.78 22.36 -5.46
C ALA A 216 -6.41 22.83 -5.99
N GLY A 217 -6.26 22.86 -7.31
CA GLY A 217 -5.00 23.12 -8.00
C GLY A 217 -3.87 22.17 -7.52
N PRO A 218 -2.78 22.68 -6.93
CA PRO A 218 -1.69 21.83 -6.44
C PRO A 218 -2.00 21.09 -5.13
N VAL A 219 -3.12 21.42 -4.47
CA VAL A 219 -3.47 20.88 -3.15
C VAL A 219 -4.53 19.80 -3.29
N THR A 220 -4.32 18.68 -2.60
CA THR A 220 -5.28 17.58 -2.47
C THR A 220 -5.61 17.39 -1.00
N LEU A 221 -6.89 17.29 -0.68
CA LEU A 221 -7.38 17.02 0.67
C LEU A 221 -8.34 15.84 0.64
N ASN A 222 -8.09 14.85 1.49
CA ASN A 222 -8.97 13.71 1.75
C ASN A 222 -9.42 13.79 3.21
N LEU A 223 -10.71 13.65 3.46
CA LEU A 223 -11.31 13.61 4.79
C LEU A 223 -12.29 12.45 4.84
N SER A 224 -12.14 11.55 5.81
CA SER A 224 -13.04 10.42 5.98
C SER A 224 -13.57 10.27 7.39
N VAL A 225 -14.81 9.80 7.50
CA VAL A 225 -15.43 9.32 8.74
C VAL A 225 -15.79 7.86 8.52
N LEU A 226 -15.32 7.00 9.41
CA LEU A 226 -15.30 5.55 9.27
C LEU A 226 -15.77 4.87 10.56
N ASN A 227 -16.01 3.56 10.55
CA ASN A 227 -16.43 2.87 11.77
C ASN A 227 -15.31 2.71 12.81
N GLY A 228 -14.05 2.88 12.45
CA GLY A 228 -12.94 2.64 13.36
C GLY A 228 -12.65 1.16 13.61
N THR A 229 -13.17 0.29 12.73
CA THR A 229 -12.96 -1.16 12.78
C THR A 229 -12.28 -1.58 11.48
N LEU A 230 -10.97 -1.37 11.42
CA LEU A 230 -10.18 -1.74 10.25
C LEU A 230 -10.24 -3.27 10.06
N GLY A 231 -10.52 -3.70 8.83
CA GLY A 231 -10.71 -5.11 8.45
C GLY A 231 -12.06 -5.40 7.77
N ASP A 232 -12.32 -6.67 7.47
CA ASP A 232 -13.51 -7.12 6.73
C ASP A 232 -14.76 -7.38 7.64
N THR A 233 -14.82 -6.78 8.83
CA THR A 233 -15.96 -6.99 9.74
C THR A 233 -17.22 -6.29 9.20
N ALA A 234 -18.20 -7.08 8.77
CA ALA A 234 -19.42 -6.59 8.10
C ALA A 234 -20.36 -5.75 8.99
N PHE A 235 -20.31 -5.92 10.30
CA PHE A 235 -21.10 -5.15 11.27
C PHE A 235 -20.19 -4.63 12.37
N ASP A 236 -20.32 -3.33 12.64
CA ASP A 236 -19.69 -2.68 13.78
C ASP A 236 -20.45 -3.09 15.06
N VAL A 237 -19.98 -4.17 15.69
CA VAL A 237 -20.33 -4.58 17.06
C VAL A 237 -19.14 -4.43 18.00
N ASN A 238 -18.01 -3.98 17.47
CA ASN A 238 -16.78 -3.78 18.22
C ASN A 238 -16.91 -2.41 18.88
N GLY A 239 -17.21 -2.42 20.15
CA GLY A 239 -17.05 -1.28 21.02
C GLY A 239 -16.38 -1.76 22.30
N SER A 240 -15.58 -0.90 22.92
CA SER A 240 -15.13 -1.16 24.29
C SER A 240 -16.32 -1.16 25.26
N GLU A 241 -16.09 -1.65 26.48
CA GLU A 241 -17.04 -1.51 27.58
C GLU A 241 -17.46 -0.04 27.83
N ARG A 242 -16.65 0.92 27.38
CA ARG A 242 -16.84 2.36 27.55
C ARG A 242 -17.73 3.00 26.48
N ARG A 243 -17.81 2.44 25.27
CA ARG A 243 -18.66 2.95 24.16
C ARG A 243 -19.06 1.84 23.20
N THR A 244 -20.36 1.73 22.91
CA THR A 244 -20.93 0.72 22.01
C THR A 244 -20.81 1.04 20.51
N PHE A 245 -20.19 2.16 20.14
CA PHE A 245 -20.02 2.58 18.74
C PHE A 245 -18.81 3.50 18.60
N GLU A 246 -17.93 3.15 17.69
CA GLU A 246 -16.67 3.84 17.45
C GLU A 246 -16.74 4.59 16.12
N LYS A 247 -16.09 5.74 16.02
CA LYS A 247 -16.02 6.51 14.79
C LYS A 247 -14.58 6.97 14.62
N ALA A 248 -13.92 6.46 13.60
CA ALA A 248 -12.60 6.94 13.23
C ALA A 248 -12.71 8.11 12.25
N VAL A 249 -11.74 9.01 12.35
CA VAL A 249 -11.55 10.11 11.41
C VAL A 249 -10.18 9.96 10.78
N ALA A 250 -10.12 10.00 9.45
CA ALA A 250 -8.85 10.10 8.74
C ALA A 250 -8.79 11.38 7.91
N ALA A 251 -7.62 12.00 7.86
CA ALA A 251 -7.36 13.19 7.07
C ALA A 251 -6.00 13.06 6.39
N ARG A 252 -5.93 13.44 5.12
CA ARG A 252 -4.69 13.52 4.35
C ARG A 252 -4.66 14.82 3.56
N LEU A 253 -3.59 15.57 3.69
CA LEU A 253 -3.33 16.80 2.94
C LEU A 253 -2.04 16.63 2.15
N ALA A 254 -2.08 16.96 0.86
CA ALA A 254 -0.91 16.92 -0.01
C ALA A 254 -0.80 18.22 -0.81
N ALA A 255 0.42 18.74 -0.96
CA ALA A 255 0.73 19.89 -1.80
C ALA A 255 1.81 19.50 -2.81
N ARG A 256 1.53 19.74 -4.10
CA ARG A 256 2.43 19.47 -5.21
C ARG A 256 3.13 20.72 -5.67
N ALA A 257 4.38 20.58 -6.09
CA ALA A 257 5.16 21.65 -6.69
C ALA A 257 5.94 21.13 -7.90
N GLN A 258 6.03 21.97 -8.93
CA GLN A 258 6.89 21.74 -10.08
C GLN A 258 7.76 22.98 -10.30
N ILE A 259 9.07 22.85 -10.06
CA ILE A 259 10.05 23.93 -10.17
C ILE A 259 11.11 23.50 -11.18
N GLY A 260 10.96 23.95 -12.42
CA GLY A 260 11.85 23.56 -13.51
C GLY A 260 11.80 22.05 -13.75
N TRP A 261 12.91 21.37 -13.52
CA TRP A 261 13.06 19.93 -13.65
C TRP A 261 12.68 19.12 -12.40
N LEU A 262 12.46 19.79 -11.27
CA LEU A 262 12.08 19.16 -10.02
C LEU A 262 10.57 19.08 -9.93
N ARG A 263 10.05 17.87 -9.73
CA ARG A 263 8.66 17.60 -9.39
C ARG A 263 8.62 17.05 -7.98
N GLY A 264 7.66 17.46 -7.16
CA GLY A 264 7.52 16.89 -5.84
C GLY A 264 6.18 17.11 -5.19
N GLN A 265 5.91 16.32 -4.16
CA GLN A 265 4.73 16.41 -3.32
C GLN A 265 5.16 16.27 -1.86
N LEU A 266 4.68 17.15 -1.00
CA LEU A 266 4.77 17.00 0.44
C LEU A 266 3.36 16.79 0.97
N GLY A 267 3.20 15.93 1.97
CA GLY A 267 1.92 15.82 2.64
C GLY A 267 1.99 15.34 4.06
N LEU A 268 0.84 15.47 4.72
CA LEU A 268 0.61 15.13 6.11
C LEU A 268 -0.64 14.24 6.20
N SER A 269 -0.71 13.40 7.22
CA SER A 269 -1.85 12.54 7.49
C SER A 269 -2.16 12.45 8.98
N LEU A 270 -3.42 12.22 9.30
CA LEU A 270 -3.92 11.98 10.64
C LEU A 270 -4.94 10.85 10.56
N TYR A 271 -4.86 9.89 11.48
CA TYR A 271 -5.91 8.95 11.79
C TYR A 271 -6.18 9.04 13.29
N TRP A 272 -7.45 9.12 13.68
CA TRP A 272 -7.85 9.19 15.07
C TRP A 272 -9.03 8.26 15.31
N ASN A 273 -8.96 7.46 16.36
CA ASN A 273 -10.02 6.57 16.80
C ASN A 273 -10.12 6.58 18.34
N ASP A 274 -11.34 6.61 18.88
CA ASP A 274 -11.60 6.69 20.32
C ASP A 274 -12.58 5.59 20.75
N GLY A 275 -12.05 4.71 21.60
CA GLY A 275 -12.80 3.63 22.24
C GLY A 275 -12.37 2.22 21.83
N TYR A 276 -11.26 2.08 21.11
CA TYR A 276 -10.92 0.88 20.36
C TYR A 276 -10.54 -0.24 21.34
N SER A 277 -10.95 -1.48 21.06
CA SER A 277 -10.75 -2.58 22.01
C SER A 277 -9.42 -3.31 21.84
N GLN A 278 -8.62 -2.95 20.84
CA GLN A 278 -7.34 -3.55 20.55
C GLN A 278 -6.25 -2.48 20.42
N PRO A 279 -5.05 -2.71 20.94
CA PRO A 279 -3.91 -1.83 20.67
C PRO A 279 -3.52 -1.83 19.19
N ASN A 280 -2.85 -0.77 18.74
CA ASN A 280 -2.29 -0.72 17.40
C ASN A 280 -1.35 -1.92 17.12
N PRO A 281 -1.40 -2.53 15.92
CA PRO A 281 -0.52 -3.64 15.55
C PRO A 281 0.99 -3.34 15.69
N LEU A 282 1.40 -2.06 15.64
CA LEU A 282 2.77 -1.62 15.87
C LEU A 282 3.32 -2.14 17.20
N PHE A 283 2.48 -2.14 18.23
CA PHE A 283 2.81 -2.61 19.58
C PHE A 283 2.72 -4.14 19.74
N GLY A 284 2.52 -4.86 18.62
CA GLY A 284 2.17 -6.29 18.54
C GLY A 284 2.83 -7.20 19.57
N GLY A 285 2.02 -7.73 20.50
CA GLY A 285 2.43 -8.70 21.52
C GLY A 285 3.37 -8.19 22.61
N ARG A 286 3.74 -6.90 22.59
CA ARG A 286 4.58 -6.25 23.62
C ARG A 286 3.81 -5.99 24.89
N LEU A 287 2.49 -5.82 24.76
CA LEU A 287 1.59 -5.82 25.90
C LEU A 287 1.51 -7.24 26.50
N PRO A 288 1.80 -7.41 27.81
CA PRO A 288 1.72 -8.71 28.47
C PRO A 288 0.37 -9.39 28.22
N ALA A 289 0.31 -10.70 28.07
CA ALA A 289 -0.97 -11.39 27.85
C ALA A 289 -2.05 -11.08 28.93
N ALA A 290 -1.63 -10.68 30.13
CA ALA A 290 -2.50 -10.23 31.21
C ALA A 290 -3.17 -8.86 30.97
N SER A 291 -2.62 -8.00 30.11
CA SER A 291 -3.17 -6.67 29.79
C SER A 291 -4.19 -6.66 28.66
N VAL A 292 -4.38 -7.79 27.95
CA VAL A 292 -5.40 -7.89 26.87
C VAL A 292 -6.81 -7.57 27.38
N GLY A 293 -7.13 -7.98 28.62
CA GLY A 293 -8.40 -7.63 29.26
C GLY A 293 -8.51 -6.15 29.62
N GLU A 294 -7.39 -5.51 29.98
CA GLU A 294 -7.35 -4.09 30.34
C GLU A 294 -7.41 -3.18 29.10
N ALA A 295 -6.74 -3.57 28.00
CA ALA A 295 -6.83 -2.89 26.70
C ALA A 295 -8.26 -2.91 26.15
N SER A 296 -9.02 -4.00 26.41
CA SER A 296 -10.42 -4.11 25.97
C SER A 296 -11.38 -3.09 26.63
N ARG A 297 -10.94 -2.39 27.70
CA ARG A 297 -11.72 -1.30 28.32
C ARG A 297 -11.78 -0.03 27.46
N GLY A 298 -10.91 0.07 26.45
CA GLY A 298 -10.90 1.13 25.45
C GLY A 298 -9.52 1.77 25.30
N VAL A 299 -9.20 2.10 24.05
CA VAL A 299 -7.96 2.74 23.61
C VAL A 299 -8.33 3.97 22.78
N THR A 300 -7.68 5.09 23.04
CA THR A 300 -7.67 6.22 22.12
C THR A 300 -6.39 6.16 21.31
N GLU A 301 -6.53 5.90 20.00
CA GLU A 301 -5.41 5.79 19.08
C GLU A 301 -5.29 7.05 18.23
N VAL A 302 -4.05 7.54 18.08
CA VAL A 302 -3.70 8.61 17.15
C VAL A 302 -2.54 8.14 16.27
N ARG A 303 -2.73 8.19 14.95
CA ARG A 303 -1.65 8.02 13.96
C ARG A 303 -1.39 9.33 13.25
N LYS A 304 -0.13 9.76 13.19
CA LYS A 304 0.31 10.98 12.49
C LYS A 304 1.27 10.59 11.38
N GLY A 305 1.06 11.10 10.18
CA GLY A 305 1.85 10.77 9.00
C GLY A 305 2.49 12.00 8.36
N ALA A 306 3.68 11.85 7.79
CA ALA A 306 4.31 12.84 6.93
C ALA A 306 5.02 12.14 5.78
N PHE A 307 4.84 12.64 4.55
CA PHE A 307 5.45 12.02 3.38
C PHE A 307 5.97 13.03 2.37
N LEU A 308 6.97 12.60 1.59
CA LEU A 308 7.63 13.37 0.56
C LEU A 308 7.82 12.50 -0.68
N THR A 309 7.46 13.04 -1.84
CA THR A 309 7.84 12.48 -3.14
C THR A 309 8.64 13.52 -3.90
N LEU A 310 9.74 13.09 -4.51
CA LEU A 310 10.58 13.93 -5.36
C LEU A 310 10.91 13.16 -6.64
N ASN A 311 10.86 13.84 -7.77
CA ASN A 311 11.34 13.31 -9.04
C ASN A 311 12.26 14.34 -9.73
N LEU A 312 13.40 13.83 -10.18
CA LEU A 312 14.39 14.54 -10.98
C LEU A 312 14.79 13.63 -12.15
N GLY A 313 14.11 13.79 -13.27
CA GLY A 313 14.32 12.95 -14.45
C GLY A 313 14.19 11.47 -14.08
N ARG A 314 15.22 10.68 -14.36
CA ARG A 314 15.25 9.23 -14.13
C ARG A 314 15.32 8.83 -12.64
N LEU A 315 15.54 9.78 -11.74
CA LEU A 315 15.62 9.54 -10.30
C LEU A 315 14.28 9.91 -9.64
N THR A 316 13.74 8.99 -8.84
CA THR A 316 12.57 9.26 -7.98
C THR A 316 12.88 8.83 -6.56
N TYR A 317 12.55 9.70 -5.61
CA TYR A 317 12.67 9.44 -4.19
C TYR A 317 11.29 9.53 -3.52
N LEU A 318 10.99 8.56 -2.67
CA LEU A 318 9.83 8.56 -1.78
C LEU A 318 10.32 8.48 -0.33
N GLY A 319 9.66 9.19 0.57
CA GLY A 319 9.82 9.06 2.01
C GLY A 319 8.47 9.11 2.69
N ASP A 320 8.25 8.25 3.68
CA ASP A 320 7.05 8.20 4.51
C ASP A 320 7.45 7.99 5.97
N LEU A 321 6.74 8.65 6.89
CA LEU A 321 6.95 8.59 8.33
C LEU A 321 5.57 8.49 8.98
N ALA A 322 5.41 7.52 9.88
CA ALA A 322 4.21 7.36 10.69
C ALA A 322 4.60 7.32 12.17
N LEU A 323 3.90 8.09 12.99
CA LEU A 323 3.96 8.04 14.44
C LEU A 323 2.62 7.52 14.95
N VAL A 324 2.63 6.68 15.99
CA VAL A 324 1.45 6.07 16.59
C VAL A 324 1.52 6.28 18.10
N ASP A 325 0.41 6.70 18.69
CA ASP A 325 0.23 6.88 20.12
C ASP A 325 -1.08 6.16 20.53
N ASP A 326 -1.02 5.23 21.49
CA ASP A 326 -2.17 4.59 22.13
C ASP A 326 -2.28 5.04 23.59
N ASP A 327 -3.41 5.68 23.93
CA ASP A 327 -3.79 6.07 25.30
C ASP A 327 -4.85 5.08 25.83
N PHE A 328 -4.53 4.38 26.91
CA PHE A 328 -5.38 3.33 27.46
C PHE A 328 -6.35 3.89 28.51
N ALA A 329 -7.62 3.53 28.38
CA ALA A 329 -8.63 3.90 29.36
C ALA A 329 -8.45 3.22 30.74
N SER A 330 -7.59 2.19 30.82
CA SER A 330 -7.27 1.51 32.07
C SER A 330 -6.07 2.15 32.75
N ASP A 331 -6.23 2.54 34.02
CA ASP A 331 -5.14 3.05 34.87
C ASP A 331 -4.03 2.00 35.16
N GLN A 332 -4.17 0.76 34.65
CA GLN A 332 -3.18 -0.30 34.78
C GLN A 332 -2.22 -0.39 33.60
N LEU A 333 -2.47 0.36 32.52
CA LEU A 333 -1.64 0.41 31.34
C LEU A 333 -1.15 1.83 31.16
N ASP A 334 0.15 1.98 30.97
CA ASP A 334 0.75 3.24 30.59
C ASP A 334 0.54 3.47 29.09
N ASP A 335 0.47 4.73 28.68
CA ASP A 335 0.41 5.13 27.27
C ASP A 335 1.65 4.61 26.53
N ILE A 336 1.47 4.18 25.29
CA ILE A 336 2.56 3.66 24.47
C ILE A 336 2.65 4.41 23.15
N GLY A 337 3.88 4.75 22.76
CA GLY A 337 4.16 5.50 21.55
C GLY A 337 5.27 4.84 20.74
N GLY A 338 5.15 4.91 19.42
CA GLY A 338 6.11 4.33 18.48
C GLY A 338 6.11 5.04 17.14
N TYR A 339 7.07 4.71 16.28
CA TYR A 339 7.09 5.22 14.92
C TYR A 339 7.69 4.24 13.91
N ALA A 340 7.31 4.43 12.66
CA ALA A 340 7.84 3.71 11.52
C ALA A 340 8.22 4.69 10.40
N SER A 341 9.22 4.36 9.62
CA SER A 341 9.63 5.13 8.44
C SER A 341 9.99 4.25 7.26
N TYR A 342 9.72 4.77 6.07
CA TYR A 342 10.00 4.15 4.78
C TYR A 342 10.73 5.15 3.88
N GLN A 343 11.75 4.69 3.18
CA GLN A 343 12.51 5.44 2.20
C GLN A 343 12.70 4.59 0.95
N GLU A 344 12.44 5.16 -0.23
CA GLU A 344 12.66 4.52 -1.52
C GLU A 344 13.45 5.46 -2.44
N LEU A 345 14.51 4.94 -3.07
CA LEU A 345 15.21 5.62 -4.15
C LEU A 345 15.19 4.73 -5.40
N SER A 346 14.52 5.17 -6.46
CA SER A 346 14.45 4.45 -7.74
C SER A 346 15.18 5.19 -8.84
N PHE A 347 15.86 4.43 -9.69
CA PHE A 347 16.55 4.93 -10.88
C PHE A 347 16.16 4.13 -12.12
N VAL A 348 15.63 4.83 -13.12
CA VAL A 348 15.25 4.23 -14.41
C VAL A 348 16.50 4.07 -15.28
N LEU A 349 17.01 2.83 -15.36
CA LEU A 349 18.14 2.45 -16.21
C LEU A 349 17.76 2.57 -17.69
N ARG A 350 16.56 2.06 -18.02
CA ARG A 350 15.93 2.14 -19.34
C ARG A 350 14.42 2.03 -19.15
N GLN A 351 13.63 2.45 -20.14
CA GLN A 351 12.20 2.19 -20.13
C GLN A 351 11.95 0.69 -19.85
N GLY A 352 11.09 0.41 -18.86
CA GLY A 352 10.78 -0.94 -18.39
C GLY A 352 11.87 -1.64 -17.58
N LEU A 353 12.99 -0.99 -17.23
CA LEU A 353 14.01 -1.55 -16.33
C LEU A 353 14.48 -0.52 -15.31
N GLU A 354 14.27 -0.83 -14.04
CA GLU A 354 14.63 0.06 -12.93
C GLU A 354 15.37 -0.65 -11.81
N LEU A 355 16.21 0.12 -11.12
CA LEU A 355 16.87 -0.27 -9.89
C LEU A 355 16.26 0.53 -8.75
N VAL A 356 15.90 -0.14 -7.66
CA VAL A 356 15.30 0.49 -6.48
C VAL A 356 16.08 0.09 -5.24
N GLY A 357 16.40 1.07 -4.40
CA GLY A 357 16.90 0.85 -3.04
C GLY A 357 15.84 1.26 -2.03
N THR A 358 15.60 0.42 -1.03
CA THR A 358 14.68 0.75 0.07
C THR A 358 15.40 0.71 1.41
N PHE A 359 14.96 1.55 2.33
CA PHE A 359 15.39 1.56 3.72
C PHE A 359 14.18 1.80 4.62
N GLU A 360 14.05 0.98 5.66
CA GLU A 360 12.91 0.99 6.57
C GLU A 360 13.41 0.90 8.00
N PHE A 361 12.74 1.63 8.89
CA PHE A 361 13.03 1.62 10.31
C PHE A 361 11.73 1.66 11.10
N MET A 362 11.67 0.91 12.19
CA MET A 362 10.54 0.86 13.10
C MET A 362 11.04 0.84 14.54
N GLU A 363 10.53 1.75 15.35
CA GLU A 363 10.66 1.78 16.80
C GLU A 363 9.27 1.58 17.41
N PRO A 364 8.93 0.36 17.84
CA PRO A 364 7.60 0.04 18.33
C PRO A 364 7.27 0.69 19.67
N ASP A 365 8.22 0.78 20.59
CA ASP A 365 8.01 1.33 21.94
C ASP A 365 9.16 2.27 22.31
N LEU A 366 8.86 3.56 22.41
CA LEU A 366 9.84 4.60 22.71
C LEU A 366 10.48 4.48 24.11
N GLU A 367 9.91 3.68 25.01
CA GLU A 367 10.42 3.48 26.37
C GLU A 367 11.35 2.26 26.50
N ILE A 368 11.27 1.32 25.57
CA ILE A 368 12.11 0.12 25.53
C ILE A 368 13.38 0.42 24.72
N LEU A 369 14.51 -0.11 25.18
CA LEU A 369 15.76 -0.06 24.43
C LEU A 369 15.95 -1.38 23.71
N ASP A 370 16.50 -1.32 22.49
CA ASP A 370 16.89 -2.47 21.68
C ASP A 370 15.71 -3.38 21.24
N ASP A 371 14.52 -2.82 20.98
CA ASP A 371 13.40 -3.52 20.29
C ASP A 371 13.11 -2.97 18.88
N SER A 372 14.07 -2.21 18.34
CA SER A 372 13.99 -1.63 17.01
C SER A 372 14.15 -2.66 15.89
N SER A 373 13.54 -2.36 14.75
CA SER A 373 13.58 -3.17 13.54
C SER A 373 14.03 -2.33 12.34
N THR A 374 15.08 -2.78 11.66
CA THR A 374 15.61 -2.12 10.46
C THR A 374 15.60 -3.07 9.26
N ARG A 375 15.25 -2.57 8.08
CA ARG A 375 15.39 -3.30 6.81
C ARG A 375 16.02 -2.45 5.73
N ALA A 376 16.83 -3.08 4.89
CA ALA A 376 17.32 -2.48 3.66
C ALA A 376 17.19 -3.48 2.50
N ALA A 377 16.77 -3.02 1.34
CA ALA A 377 16.67 -3.87 0.16
C ALA A 377 17.22 -3.21 -1.11
N VAL A 378 17.66 -4.05 -2.03
CA VAL A 378 17.93 -3.69 -3.41
C VAL A 378 17.01 -4.51 -4.30
N VAL A 379 16.33 -3.84 -5.22
CA VAL A 379 15.33 -4.42 -6.10
C VAL A 379 15.69 -4.10 -7.55
N VAL A 380 15.56 -5.10 -8.41
CA VAL A 380 15.52 -4.92 -9.87
C VAL A 380 14.11 -5.22 -10.32
N GLU A 381 13.51 -4.26 -11.02
CA GLU A 381 12.17 -4.40 -11.59
C GLU A 381 12.25 -4.29 -13.11
N PHE A 382 11.60 -5.24 -13.76
CA PHE A 382 11.63 -5.39 -15.20
C PHE A 382 10.22 -5.64 -15.74
N PHE A 383 9.82 -4.82 -16.70
CA PHE A 383 8.54 -4.89 -17.38
C PHE A 383 8.79 -5.34 -18.83
N PRO A 384 9.01 -6.64 -19.09
CA PRO A 384 9.39 -7.12 -20.43
C PRO A 384 8.32 -6.86 -21.49
N TRP A 385 7.05 -6.94 -21.07
CA TRP A 385 5.87 -6.86 -21.93
C TRP A 385 4.78 -6.04 -21.22
N PRO A 386 3.77 -5.56 -21.96
CA PRO A 386 2.54 -5.06 -21.36
C PRO A 386 1.99 -6.01 -20.31
N LEU A 387 1.41 -5.44 -19.24
CA LEU A 387 0.67 -6.19 -18.22
C LEU A 387 1.52 -7.22 -17.44
N THR A 388 2.85 -7.14 -17.55
CA THR A 388 3.78 -8.10 -16.95
C THR A 388 4.91 -7.40 -16.21
N GLU A 389 5.13 -7.80 -14.97
CA GLU A 389 6.25 -7.37 -14.13
C GLU A 389 7.02 -8.60 -13.61
N LEU A 390 8.34 -8.52 -13.73
CA LEU A 390 9.30 -9.40 -13.08
C LEU A 390 10.10 -8.58 -12.08
N ARG A 391 10.11 -9.01 -10.82
CA ARG A 391 10.83 -8.31 -9.74
C ARG A 391 11.76 -9.28 -9.03
N ALA A 392 12.97 -8.84 -8.76
CA ALA A 392 13.92 -9.56 -7.91
C ALA A 392 14.40 -8.63 -6.79
N MET A 393 14.22 -9.05 -5.55
CA MET A 393 14.58 -8.29 -4.34
C MET A 393 15.56 -9.11 -3.50
N VAL A 394 16.64 -8.46 -3.07
CA VAL A 394 17.47 -8.95 -1.96
C VAL A 394 17.30 -7.99 -0.80
N ARG A 395 16.90 -8.51 0.35
CA ARG A 395 16.62 -7.72 1.55
C ARG A 395 17.40 -8.26 2.74
N ARG A 396 17.86 -7.34 3.57
CA ARG A 396 18.48 -7.64 4.86
C ARG A 396 17.64 -7.01 5.95
N ARG A 397 17.25 -7.81 6.94
CA ARG A 397 16.59 -7.36 8.17
C ARG A 397 17.57 -7.47 9.33
N TRP A 398 17.56 -6.45 10.18
CA TRP A 398 18.16 -6.46 11.50
C TRP A 398 17.01 -6.25 12.49
N ASN A 399 16.94 -7.11 13.49
CA ASN A 399 15.93 -7.00 14.53
C ASN A 399 16.60 -7.26 15.87
N ASP A 400 16.54 -6.28 16.74
CA ASP A 400 17.30 -6.29 18.00
C ASP A 400 16.63 -7.22 19.04
N ASP A 401 15.30 -7.38 18.97
CA ASP A 401 14.51 -8.23 19.87
C ASP A 401 14.41 -9.71 19.44
N SER A 402 14.92 -10.07 18.26
CA SER A 402 14.67 -11.37 17.65
C SER A 402 15.61 -12.46 18.16
N PRO A 403 15.11 -13.63 18.62
CA PRO A 403 15.96 -14.72 19.08
C PRO A 403 16.83 -15.31 17.96
N THR A 404 16.37 -15.22 16.71
CA THR A 404 17.13 -15.64 15.53
C THR A 404 18.04 -14.55 14.97
N GLY A 405 18.02 -13.35 15.56
CA GLY A 405 18.67 -12.15 15.03
C GLY A 405 18.01 -11.67 13.74
N GLY A 406 18.84 -11.18 12.81
CA GLY A 406 18.39 -10.70 11.50
C GLY A 406 18.08 -11.82 10.50
N THR A 407 17.58 -11.42 9.32
CA THR A 407 17.33 -12.33 8.19
C THR A 407 17.90 -11.78 6.90
N THR A 408 18.32 -12.67 6.01
CA THR A 408 18.58 -12.35 4.60
C THR A 408 17.53 -13.02 3.73
N ASP A 409 16.85 -12.21 2.94
CA ASP A 409 15.73 -12.62 2.10
C ASP A 409 16.10 -12.44 0.62
N LEU A 410 15.79 -13.43 -0.21
CA LEU A 410 15.71 -13.30 -1.66
C LEU A 410 14.25 -13.53 -2.04
N VAL A 411 13.66 -12.56 -2.76
CA VAL A 411 12.28 -12.66 -3.23
C VAL A 411 12.24 -12.42 -4.73
N LEU A 412 11.62 -13.34 -5.46
CA LEU A 412 11.37 -13.21 -6.89
C LEU A 412 9.86 -13.16 -7.11
N PHE A 413 9.38 -12.19 -7.88
CA PHE A 413 7.96 -12.03 -8.17
C PHE A 413 7.71 -12.14 -9.67
N LEU A 414 6.61 -12.82 -9.99
CA LEU A 414 5.89 -12.65 -11.25
C LEU A 414 4.58 -11.95 -10.92
N HIS A 415 4.31 -10.85 -11.61
CA HIS A 415 3.08 -10.10 -11.47
C HIS A 415 2.46 -9.86 -12.84
N LEU A 416 1.22 -10.31 -13.00
CA LEU A 416 0.39 -10.08 -14.17
C LEU A 416 -0.74 -9.15 -13.73
N PHE A 417 -0.92 -8.03 -14.42
CA PHE A 417 -1.83 -6.97 -13.99
C PHE A 417 -2.63 -6.40 -15.16
N MET A 418 -3.88 -6.01 -14.93
CA MET A 418 -4.77 -5.41 -15.94
C MET A 418 -5.80 -4.48 -15.31
#